data_AF-A0A9E0GF14-F1
#
_entry.id   AF-A0A9E0GF14-F1
#
_cell.length_a   1.000
_cell.length_b   1.000
_cell.length_c   1.000
_cell.angle_alpha   90.00
_cell.angle_beta   90.00
_cell.angle_gamma   90.00
#
_symmetry.space_group_name_H-M   'P 1'
#
loop_
_entity.id
_entity.type
_entity.pdbx_description
1 polymer ?
#
loop_
_entity_poly.entity_id
_entity_poly.type
_entity_poly.pdbx_seq_one_letter_code
_entity_poly.pdbx_strand_id
1 'polypeptide(L)' 'MRSLRRTASTLALLGLLAIAGCGSGSGSDASTAAGGAEGVPAVLNFSAPLVGGGEFSGAAMAGRPVAFWFWAPT' A
#
# COMPACT_ATOMS: atom_id res chain seq x y z
N MET A 1 -8.00 -46.65 -5.87
CA MET A 1 -6.68 -46.10 -5.45
C MET A 1 -6.17 -44.95 -6.33
N ARG A 2 -6.36 -44.95 -7.67
CA ARG A 2 -5.99 -43.83 -8.56
C ARG A 2 -6.90 -42.59 -8.43
N SER A 3 -8.19 -42.78 -8.12
CA SER A 3 -9.17 -41.70 -7.92
C SER A 3 -8.92 -40.89 -6.64
N LEU A 4 -8.51 -41.56 -5.55
CA LEU A 4 -8.20 -40.93 -4.27
C LEU A 4 -6.93 -40.06 -4.30
N ARG A 5 -6.00 -40.36 -5.21
CA ARG A 5 -4.78 -39.57 -5.44
C ARG A 5 -5.06 -38.28 -6.24
N ARG A 6 -6.11 -38.28 -7.07
CA ARG A 6 -6.52 -37.12 -7.88
C ARG A 6 -7.21 -36.05 -7.04
N THR A 7 -8.00 -36.44 -6.03
CA THR A 7 -8.69 -35.52 -5.12
C THR A 7 -7.75 -34.84 -4.12
N ALA A 8 -6.70 -35.53 -3.66
CA ALA A 8 -5.67 -34.91 -2.82
C ALA A 8 -4.87 -33.82 -3.57
N SER A 9 -4.69 -33.99 -4.88
CA SER A 9 -3.92 -33.07 -5.73
C SER A 9 -4.68 -31.76 -6.03
N THR A 10 -6.01 -31.80 -6.15
CA THR A 10 -6.82 -30.59 -6.33
C THR A 10 -6.94 -29.75 -5.06
N LEU A 11 -6.97 -30.39 -3.88
CA LEU A 11 -6.97 -29.67 -2.60
C LEU A 11 -5.65 -28.96 -2.30
N ALA A 12 -4.51 -29.55 -2.70
CA ALA A 12 -3.20 -28.94 -2.51
C ALA A 12 -2.99 -27.67 -3.36
N LEU A 13 -3.58 -27.58 -4.56
CA LEU A 13 -3.47 -26.41 -5.43
C LEU A 13 -4.31 -25.21 -4.95
N LEU A 14 -5.45 -25.45 -4.30
CA LEU A 14 -6.25 -24.36 -3.70
C LEU A 14 -5.64 -23.80 -2.42
N GLY A 15 -4.85 -24.58 -1.67
CA GLY A 15 -4.21 -24.12 -0.43
C GLY A 15 -3.08 -23.10 -0.65
N LEU A 16 -2.38 -23.17 -1.79
CA LEU A 16 -1.24 -22.30 -2.09
C LEU A 16 -1.63 -20.87 -2.53
N LEU A 17 -2.89 -20.62 -2.90
CA LEU A 17 -3.34 -19.31 -3.37
C LEU A 17 -3.72 -18.34 -2.23
N ALA A 18 -3.68 -18.79 -0.97
CA ALA A 18 -4.16 -18.03 0.19
C ALA A 18 -3.11 -17.10 0.85
N ILE A 19 -1.85 -17.07 0.39
CA ILE A 19 -0.75 -16.36 1.10
C ILE A 19 -0.42 -14.98 0.48
N ALA A 20 -1.01 -14.59 -0.64
CA ALA A 20 -0.80 -13.27 -1.25
C ALA A 20 -1.73 -12.18 -0.65
N GLY A 21 -1.79 -12.08 0.67
CA GLY A 21 -2.73 -11.20 1.39
C GLY A 21 -2.14 -10.48 2.59
N CYS A 22 -0.96 -9.86 2.46
CA CYS A 22 -0.47 -8.93 3.48
C CYS A 22 -0.39 -7.52 2.89
N GLY A 23 -1.44 -6.75 3.15
CA GLY A 23 -1.58 -5.36 2.76
C GLY A 23 -2.79 -4.69 3.41
N SER A 24 -3.13 -5.09 4.64
CA SER A 24 -4.20 -4.45 5.41
C SER A 24 -3.58 -3.58 6.50
N GLY A 25 -2.96 -2.49 6.07
CA GLY A 25 -2.49 -1.43 6.97
C GLY A 25 -3.64 -0.50 7.30
N SER A 26 -4.51 -0.89 8.24
CA SER A 26 -5.53 0.00 8.80
C SER A 26 -5.04 0.51 10.15
N GLY A 27 -4.08 1.44 10.10
CA GLY A 27 -3.61 2.20 11.26
C GLY A 27 -4.18 3.62 11.17
N SER A 28 -5.41 3.80 11.64
CA SER A 28 -6.01 5.13 11.77
C SER A 28 -5.57 5.76 13.10
N ASP A 29 -4.35 6.28 13.16
CA ASP A 29 -3.95 7.21 14.21
C ASP A 29 -4.40 8.63 13.81
N ALA A 30 -5.46 9.09 14.47
CA ALA A 30 -6.01 10.44 14.29
C ALA A 30 -5.09 11.47 14.95
N SER A 31 -4.02 11.86 14.26
CA SER A 31 -3.23 13.05 14.59
C SER A 31 -3.94 14.29 14.05
N THR A 32 -4.27 15.23 14.94
CA THR A 32 -4.91 16.52 14.68
C THR A 32 -4.34 17.20 13.42
N ALA A 33 -5.17 17.33 12.38
CA ALA A 33 -4.78 17.88 11.10
C ALA A 33 -4.68 19.42 11.16
N ALA A 34 -3.47 19.95 10.93
CA ALA A 34 -3.32 21.30 10.43
C ALA A 34 -3.87 21.36 8.99
N GLY A 35 -4.83 22.25 8.76
CA GLY A 35 -5.52 22.55 7.49
C GLY A 35 -5.10 21.72 6.27
N GLY A 36 -5.73 20.56 6.09
CA GLY A 36 -5.61 19.74 4.90
C GLY A 36 -6.87 19.82 4.05
N ALA A 37 -6.74 19.60 2.75
CA ALA A 37 -7.90 19.47 1.86
C ALA A 37 -8.80 18.33 2.36
N GLU A 38 -10.11 18.57 2.40
CA GLU A 38 -11.12 17.61 2.84
C GLU A 38 -10.93 16.25 2.16
N GLY A 39 -10.82 15.19 2.96
CA GLY A 39 -10.61 13.82 2.49
C GLY A 39 -9.15 13.41 2.23
N VAL A 40 -8.16 14.29 2.42
CA VAL A 40 -6.74 13.92 2.33
C VAL A 40 -6.21 13.51 3.71
N PRO A 41 -5.65 12.29 3.86
CA PRO A 41 -4.98 11.90 5.10
C PRO A 41 -3.85 12.86 5.46
N ALA A 42 -3.71 13.20 6.75
CA ALA A 42 -2.71 14.17 7.21
C ALA A 42 -1.27 13.82 6.76
N VAL A 43 -0.93 12.53 6.72
CA VAL A 43 0.39 12.04 6.24
C VAL A 43 0.66 12.35 4.76
N LEU A 44 -0.39 12.57 3.97
CA LEU A 44 -0.30 12.95 2.55
C LEU A 44 -0.46 14.45 2.34
N ASN A 45 -0.74 15.24 3.38
CA ASN A 45 -0.87 16.69 3.29
C ASN A 45 0.51 17.38 3.30
N PHE A 46 1.34 17.07 2.32
CA PHE A 46 2.64 17.70 2.12
C PHE A 46 2.88 18.03 0.64
N SER A 47 3.79 18.97 0.41
CA SER A 47 4.41 19.16 -0.90
C SER A 47 5.94 19.14 -0.77
N ALA A 48 6.61 18.83 -1.87
CA ALA A 48 8.08 18.82 -1.92
C ALA A 48 8.55 19.14 -3.34
N PRO A 49 9.68 19.86 -3.50
CA PRO A 49 10.23 20.13 -4.81
C PRO A 49 10.75 18.85 -5.48
N LEU A 50 10.55 18.74 -6.79
CA LEU A 50 11.10 17.64 -7.59
C LEU A 50 12.52 17.95 -8.06
N VAL A 51 13.33 16.91 -8.20
CA VAL A 51 14.63 17.01 -8.88
C VAL A 51 14.38 17.37 -10.34
N GLY A 52 15.03 18.44 -10.81
CA GLY A 52 14.80 18.97 -12.16
C GLY A 52 13.68 20.02 -12.25
N GLY A 53 13.05 20.36 -11.12
CA GLY A 53 12.03 21.41 -11.03
C GLY A 53 10.60 20.88 -10.97
N GLY A 54 9.68 21.75 -10.56
CA GLY A 54 8.29 21.40 -10.27
C GLY A 54 8.07 20.99 -8.81
N GLU A 55 6.82 20.69 -8.48
CA GLU A 55 6.35 20.34 -7.15
C GLU A 55 5.69 18.95 -7.18
N PHE A 56 6.03 18.13 -6.19
CA PHE A 56 5.31 16.92 -5.84
C PHE A 56 4.21 17.26 -4.82
N SER A 57 2.98 16.81 -5.06
CA SER A 57 1.88 16.90 -4.11
C SER A 57 1.57 15.52 -3.52
N GLY A 58 1.74 15.35 -2.22
CA GLY A 58 1.37 14.12 -1.51
C GLY A 58 -0.13 13.84 -1.60
N ALA A 59 -0.97 14.89 -1.63
CA ALA A 59 -2.42 14.78 -1.70
C ALA A 59 -2.90 14.04 -2.96
N ALA A 60 -2.18 14.18 -4.08
CA ALA A 60 -2.49 13.48 -5.34
C ALA A 60 -2.30 11.95 -5.24
N MET A 61 -1.69 11.45 -4.16
CA MET A 61 -1.50 10.03 -3.89
C MET A 61 -2.59 9.43 -2.98
N ALA A 62 -3.55 10.23 -2.51
CA ALA A 62 -4.63 9.73 -1.66
C ALA A 62 -5.40 8.58 -2.34
N GLY A 63 -5.63 7.50 -1.59
CA GLY A 63 -6.34 6.31 -2.07
C GLY A 63 -5.54 5.41 -3.02
N ARG A 64 -4.25 5.66 -3.23
CA ARG A 64 -3.39 4.87 -4.12
C ARG A 64 -2.36 4.07 -3.33
N PRO A 65 -2.05 2.81 -3.73
CA PRO A 65 -0.94 2.08 -3.15
C PRO A 65 0.38 2.74 -3.58
N VAL A 66 1.07 3.38 -2.64
CA VAL A 66 2.33 4.12 -2.88
C VAL A 66 3.33 3.78 -1.78
N ALA A 67 4.59 3.58 -2.16
CA ALA A 67 5.72 3.45 -1.23
C ALA A 67 6.61 4.69 -1.32
N PHE A 68 6.84 5.36 -0.19
CA PHE A 68 7.81 6.45 -0.10
C PHE A 68 9.16 5.89 0.37
N TRP A 69 10.19 6.05 -0.46
CA TRP A 69 11.55 5.62 -0.17
C TRP A 69 12.44 6.84 0.07
N PHE A 70 12.97 6.95 1.28
CA PHE A 70 13.88 8.03 1.65
C PHE A 70 15.32 7.53 1.57
N TRP A 71 16.17 8.24 0.85
CA TRP A 71 17.58 7.95 0.71
C TRP A 71 18.38 9.24 0.63
N ALA A 72 19.66 9.17 0.98
CA ALA A 72 20.58 10.30 0.94
C ALA A 72 21.94 9.85 0.35
N PRO A 73 22.37 10.38 -0.79
CA PRO A 73 23.74 10.19 -1.28
C PRO A 73 24.73 10.94 -0.39
N THR A 74 25.92 10.37 -0.21
CA THR A 74 27.05 10.97 0.51
C THR A 74 27.87 11.88 -0.38
#